data_AF-N8NP78-F1
#
_entry.id   AF-N8NP78-F1
#
_cell.length_a   1.000
_cell.length_b   1.000
_cell.length_c   1.000
_cell.angle_alpha   90.00
_cell.angle_beta   90.00
_cell.angle_gamma   90.00
#
_symmetry.space_group_name_H-M   'P 1'
#
loop_
_entity.id
_entity.type
_entity.pdbx_description
1 polymer ?
#
loop_
_entity_poly.entity_id
_entity_poly.type
_entity_poly.pdbx_seq_one_letter_code
_entity_poly.pdbx_strand_id
1 'polypeptide(L)'
;MDIQKEKEAFLNVYVNYKGDSRKIQFNEETEQFMWRKNNVSDTEVEYVHLMNQRWYAWLACAKSKAQAVPEGFVLVPKEPTEAMIQRGTKANSECLNENAPLGERLFRHPALQVYQAMVNGSGE
;
A
#
# COMPACT_ATOMS: atom_id res chain seq x y z
N MET A 1 3.59 7.04 5.47
CA MET A 1 3.66 6.29 6.74
C MET A 1 4.09 4.88 6.40
N ASP A 2 5.21 4.41 6.94
CA ASP A 2 5.68 3.05 6.71
C ASP A 2 4.90 2.10 7.63
N ILE A 3 3.88 1.45 7.08
CA ILE A 3 2.97 0.60 7.86
C ILE A 3 3.70 -0.55 8.53
N GLN A 4 4.83 -0.99 7.97
CA GLN A 4 5.62 -2.09 8.52
C GLN A 4 6.39 -1.63 9.77
N LYS A 5 7.02 -0.46 9.72
CA LYS A 5 7.68 0.13 10.91
C LYS A 5 6.68 0.43 12.03
N GLU A 6 5.49 0.88 11.68
CA GLU A 6 4.42 1.15 12.66
C GLU A 6 3.86 -0.16 13.26
N LYS A 7 3.73 -1.23 12.46
CA LYS A 7 3.40 -2.59 12.94
C LYS A 7 4.46 -3.08 13.94
N GLU A 8 5.74 -2.98 13.58
CA GLU A 8 6.86 -3.36 14.47
C GLU A 8 6.84 -2.57 15.77
N ALA A 9 6.61 -1.25 15.71
CA ALA A 9 6.48 -0.41 16.89
C ALA A 9 5.31 -0.86 17.80
N PHE A 10 4.15 -1.17 17.23
CA PHE A 10 2.99 -1.65 17.98
C PHE A 10 3.27 -3.01 18.65
N LEU A 11 3.85 -3.96 17.91
CA LEU A 11 4.18 -5.29 18.44
C LEU A 11 5.23 -5.20 19.56
N ASN A 12 6.21 -4.29 19.44
CA ASN A 12 7.23 -4.05 20.46
C ASN A 12 6.69 -3.51 21.78
N VAL A 13 5.53 -2.85 21.79
CA VAL A 13 4.88 -2.43 23.05
C VAL A 13 4.60 -3.64 23.94
N TYR A 14 4.17 -4.75 23.36
CA TYR A 14 3.84 -5.96 24.11
C TYR A 14 5.07 -6.72 24.54
N VAL A 15 6.13 -6.73 23.74
CA VAL A 15 7.44 -7.32 24.12
C VAL A 15 8.03 -6.63 25.36
N ASN A 16 7.86 -5.31 25.47
CA ASN A 16 8.41 -4.50 26.56
C ASN A 16 7.47 -4.36 27.77
N TYR A 17 6.23 -4.81 27.68
CA TYR A 17 5.30 -4.77 28.80
C TYR A 17 5.77 -5.73 29.90
N LYS A 18 6.01 -5.23 31.11
CA LYS A 18 6.47 -6.05 32.24
C LYS A 18 5.36 -7.04 32.65
N GLY A 19 5.64 -8.35 32.57
CA GLY A 19 4.73 -9.40 33.02
C GLY A 19 4.76 -10.68 32.17
N ASP A 20 3.59 -11.28 31.96
CA ASP A 20 3.37 -12.52 31.18
C ASP A 20 3.50 -12.36 29.66
N SER A 21 3.90 -11.18 29.17
CA SER A 21 4.13 -10.88 27.75
C SER A 21 5.07 -11.89 27.05
N ARG A 22 6.05 -12.44 27.77
CA ARG A 22 6.95 -13.50 27.26
C ARG A 22 6.25 -14.82 26.93
N LYS A 23 5.04 -15.03 27.46
CA LYS A 23 4.21 -16.22 27.23
C LYS A 23 3.21 -16.02 26.10
N ILE A 24 3.11 -14.81 25.54
CA ILE A 24 2.27 -14.48 24.39
C ILE A 24 3.17 -14.40 23.16
N GLN A 25 2.64 -14.77 22.02
CA GLN A 25 3.28 -14.63 20.72
C GLN A 25 2.28 -14.04 19.73
N PHE A 26 2.81 -13.38 18.70
CA PHE A 26 2.02 -12.93 17.57
C PHE A 26 2.22 -13.95 16.43
N ASN A 27 1.14 -14.51 15.93
CA ASN A 27 1.14 -15.39 14.78
C ASN A 27 0.98 -14.53 13.51
N GLU A 28 2.05 -14.45 12.72
CA GLU A 28 2.10 -13.64 11.49
C GLU A 28 1.15 -14.14 10.39
N GLU A 29 0.83 -15.44 10.35
CA GLU A 29 -0.08 -16.00 9.34
C GLU A 29 -1.54 -15.60 9.61
N THR A 30 -1.94 -15.66 10.87
CA THR A 30 -3.31 -15.33 11.29
C THR A 30 -3.48 -13.86 11.72
N GLU A 31 -2.38 -13.12 11.85
CA GLU A 31 -2.29 -11.77 12.42
C GLU A 31 -2.98 -11.65 13.80
N GLN A 32 -2.71 -12.60 14.69
CA GLN A 32 -3.33 -12.67 16.02
C GLN A 32 -2.31 -12.94 17.13
N PHE A 33 -2.53 -12.32 18.28
CA PHE A 33 -1.90 -12.71 19.53
C PHE A 33 -2.50 -14.02 20.04
N MET A 34 -1.63 -14.87 20.56
CA MET A 34 -1.99 -16.15 21.15
C MET A 34 -1.02 -16.52 22.27
N TRP A 35 -1.50 -17.30 23.23
CA TRP A 35 -0.61 -17.89 24.23
C TRP A 35 0.29 -18.96 23.61
N ARG A 36 1.52 -19.06 24.09
CA ARG A 36 2.46 -20.12 23.71
C ARG A 36 2.11 -21.48 24.31
N LYS A 37 1.29 -21.49 25.36
CA LYS A 37 0.83 -22.71 26.05
C LYS A 37 -0.56 -23.11 25.54
N ASN A 38 -0.84 -24.40 25.58
CA ASN A 38 -2.13 -24.95 25.13
C ASN A 38 -3.21 -24.89 26.22
N ASN A 39 -2.83 -24.99 27.50
CA ASN A 39 -3.77 -24.95 28.62
C ASN A 39 -3.84 -23.53 29.18
N VAL A 40 -4.84 -22.80 28.69
CA VAL A 40 -5.07 -21.38 29.02
C VAL A 40 -6.35 -21.27 29.85
N SER A 41 -6.32 -20.45 30.90
CA SER A 41 -7.51 -20.14 31.70
C SER A 41 -8.41 -19.12 30.99
N ASP A 42 -9.69 -19.05 31.35
CA ASP A 42 -10.64 -18.09 30.78
C ASP A 42 -10.14 -16.63 30.91
N THR A 43 -9.57 -16.27 32.05
CA THR A 43 -8.99 -14.93 32.29
C THR A 43 -7.86 -14.61 31.31
N GLU A 44 -7.00 -15.59 31.04
CA GLU A 44 -5.90 -15.43 30.09
C GLU A 44 -6.40 -15.37 28.64
N VAL A 45 -7.44 -16.13 28.30
CA VAL A 45 -8.12 -16.04 26.99
C VAL A 45 -8.66 -14.63 26.77
N GLU A 46 -9.37 -14.09 27.77
CA GLU A 46 -9.93 -12.74 27.70
C GLU A 46 -8.83 -11.68 27.53
N TYR A 47 -7.70 -11.83 28.21
CA TYR A 47 -6.57 -10.92 28.06
C TYR A 47 -6.04 -10.86 26.61
N VAL A 48 -5.86 -12.01 25.97
CA VAL A 48 -5.43 -12.07 24.56
C VAL A 48 -6.52 -11.57 23.61
N HIS A 49 -7.80 -11.83 23.93
CA HIS A 49 -8.91 -11.30 23.15
C HIS A 49 -8.89 -9.77 23.11
N LEU A 50 -8.69 -9.10 24.26
CA LEU A 50 -8.55 -7.65 24.35
C LEU A 50 -7.34 -7.12 23.56
N MET A 51 -6.21 -7.85 23.57
CA MET A 51 -5.05 -7.49 22.75
C MET A 51 -5.36 -7.54 21.26
N ASN A 52 -6.05 -8.59 20.81
CA ASN A 52 -6.47 -8.74 19.42
C ASN A 52 -7.47 -7.64 19.00
N GLN A 53 -8.42 -7.27 19.85
CA GLN A 53 -9.32 -6.16 19.58
C GLN A 53 -8.57 -4.84 19.36
N ARG A 54 -7.57 -4.55 20.20
CA ARG A 54 -6.74 -3.34 20.07
C ARG A 54 -5.90 -3.35 18.79
N TRP A 55 -5.32 -4.50 18.46
CA TRP A 55 -4.60 -4.70 17.20
C TRP A 55 -5.49 -4.43 15.99
N TYR A 56 -6.69 -5.02 15.95
CA TYR A 56 -7.61 -4.81 14.84
C TYR A 56 -8.09 -3.38 14.70
N ALA A 57 -8.40 -2.71 15.82
CA ALA A 57 -8.77 -1.30 15.80
C ALA A 57 -7.63 -0.42 15.26
N TRP A 58 -6.40 -0.68 15.69
CA TRP A 58 -5.23 0.01 15.18
C TRP A 58 -5.00 -0.26 13.68
N LEU A 59 -5.06 -1.53 13.26
CA LEU A 59 -4.84 -1.93 11.88
C LEU A 59 -5.86 -1.29 10.92
N ALA A 60 -7.13 -1.25 11.33
CA ALA A 60 -8.19 -0.58 10.57
C ALA A 60 -7.88 0.92 10.36
N CYS A 61 -7.47 1.62 11.43
CA CYS A 61 -7.07 3.02 11.37
C CYS A 61 -5.79 3.24 10.55
N ALA A 62 -4.81 2.35 10.67
CA ALA A 62 -3.58 2.42 9.89
C ALA A 62 -3.85 2.23 8.40
N LYS A 63 -4.70 1.27 8.02
CA LYS A 63 -5.12 1.03 6.63
C LYS A 63 -5.89 2.22 6.06
N SER A 64 -6.83 2.80 6.82
CA SER A 64 -7.57 3.98 6.34
C SER A 64 -6.67 5.19 6.11
N LYS A 65 -5.61 5.35 6.90
CA LYS A 65 -4.59 6.40 6.71
C LYS A 65 -3.59 6.09 5.61
N ALA A 66 -3.29 4.81 5.36
CA ALA A 66 -2.40 4.38 4.29
C ALA A 66 -3.06 4.54 2.91
N GLN A 67 -4.39 4.52 2.84
CA GLN A 67 -5.17 4.91 1.67
C GLN A 67 -5.16 6.45 1.51
N ALA A 68 -3.98 7.01 1.27
CA ALA A 68 -3.73 8.44 1.14
C ALA A 68 -3.25 8.82 -0.25
N VAL A 69 -3.84 8.22 -1.29
CA VAL A 69 -3.87 8.89 -2.61
C VAL A 69 -5.12 9.76 -2.58
N PRO A 70 -4.99 11.10 -2.47
CA PRO A 70 -6.17 11.97 -2.44
C PRO A 70 -6.99 11.79 -3.71
N GLU A 71 -8.27 12.11 -3.64
CA GLU A 71 -9.13 12.10 -4.83
C GLU A 71 -8.52 12.98 -5.94
N GLY A 72 -8.46 12.46 -7.16
CA GLY A 72 -7.84 13.13 -8.31
C GLY A 72 -6.32 12.92 -8.45
N PHE A 73 -5.67 12.18 -7.56
CA PHE A 73 -4.26 11.83 -7.67
C PHE A 73 -4.08 10.35 -8.04
N VAL A 74 -2.93 10.03 -8.65
CA VAL A 74 -2.52 8.66 -8.99
C VAL A 74 -1.07 8.45 -8.58
N LEU A 75 -0.75 7.30 -8.00
CA LEU A 75 0.64 6.94 -7.71
C LEU A 75 1.30 6.40 -8.97
N VAL A 76 2.46 6.95 -9.29
CA VAL A 76 3.30 6.49 -10.39
C VAL A 76 4.67 6.08 -9.83
N PRO A 77 5.27 4.98 -10.32
CA PRO A 77 6.65 4.64 -10.01
C PRO A 77 7.60 5.82 -10.30
N LYS A 78 8.63 5.99 -9.46
CA LYS A 78 9.62 7.06 -9.65
C LYS A 78 10.37 6.88 -10.98
N GLU A 79 10.74 5.64 -11.30
CA GLU A 79 11.28 5.25 -12.60
C GLU A 79 10.18 4.55 -13.40
N PRO A 80 9.88 4.97 -14.65
CA PRO A 80 8.88 4.33 -15.47
C PRO A 80 9.17 2.85 -15.68
N THR A 81 8.14 2.01 -15.67
CA THR A 81 8.29 0.61 -16.08
C THR A 81 8.41 0.50 -17.59
N GLU A 82 8.94 -0.62 -18.08
CA GLU A 82 9.04 -0.89 -19.52
C GLU A 82 7.68 -0.78 -20.24
N ALA A 83 6.61 -1.29 -19.62
CA ALA A 83 5.26 -1.18 -20.16
C ALA A 83 4.79 0.28 -20.29
N MET A 84 5.13 1.14 -19.31
CA MET A 84 4.83 2.57 -19.39
C MET A 84 5.57 3.20 -20.57
N ILE A 85 6.88 2.92 -20.71
CA ILE A 85 7.73 3.45 -21.79
C ILE A 85 7.19 3.05 -23.16
N GLN A 86 6.81 1.78 -23.35
CA GLN A 86 6.26 1.30 -24.61
C GLN A 86 4.96 2.02 -24.99
N ARG A 87 4.04 2.21 -24.02
CA ARG A 87 2.79 2.94 -24.28
C ARG A 87 3.03 4.42 -24.57
N GLY A 88 3.93 5.06 -23.82
CA GLY A 88 4.32 6.44 -24.07
C GLY A 88 4.93 6.62 -25.47
N THR A 89 5.79 5.70 -25.89
CA THR A 89 6.42 5.72 -27.22
C THR A 89 5.39 5.53 -28.35
N LYS A 90 4.44 4.61 -28.17
CA LYS A 90 3.34 4.39 -29.11
C LYS A 90 2.43 5.62 -29.22
N ALA A 91 2.04 6.22 -28.10
CA ALA A 91 1.22 7.43 -28.10
C ALA A 91 1.94 8.60 -28.80
N ASN A 92 3.26 8.71 -28.60
CA ASN A 92 4.07 9.73 -29.24
C ASN A 92 4.13 9.56 -30.77
N SER A 93 4.31 8.33 -31.27
CA SER A 93 4.35 8.07 -32.71
C SER A 93 2.99 8.30 -33.38
N GLU A 94 1.89 7.96 -32.71
CA GLU A 94 0.52 8.22 -33.18
C GLU A 94 0.22 9.73 -33.25
N CYS A 95 0.70 10.51 -32.29
CA CYS A 95 0.55 11.98 -32.29
C CYS A 95 1.35 12.66 -33.41
N LEU A 96 2.49 12.09 -33.77
CA LEU A 96 3.43 12.63 -34.76
C LEU A 96 3.13 12.20 -36.20
N ASN A 97 1.96 11.61 -36.48
CA ASN A 97 1.60 11.20 -37.84
C ASN A 97 1.85 12.36 -38.84
N GLU A 98 2.86 12.15 -39.69
CA GLU A 98 3.38 13.14 -40.63
C GLU A 98 2.37 13.49 -41.73
N ASN A 99 1.22 12.81 -41.79
CA ASN A 99 0.15 13.14 -42.72
C ASN A 99 -0.86 14.15 -42.15
N ALA A 100 -0.72 14.60 -40.90
CA ALA A 100 -1.61 15.60 -40.31
C ALA A 100 -1.31 17.02 -40.83
N PRO A 101 -2.35 17.84 -41.13
CA PRO A 101 -2.17 19.21 -41.59
C PRO A 101 -1.36 20.05 -40.60
N LEU A 102 -0.52 20.95 -41.12
CA LEU A 102 0.45 21.74 -40.33
C LEU A 102 -0.18 22.47 -39.13
N GLY A 103 -1.45 22.90 -39.26
CA GLY A 103 -2.21 23.55 -38.21
C GLY A 103 -2.57 22.65 -37.03
N GLU A 104 -2.77 21.34 -37.24
CA GLU A 104 -3.08 20.39 -36.16
C GLU A 104 -1.82 19.88 -35.43
N ARG A 105 -0.65 19.96 -36.07
CA ARG A 105 0.63 19.54 -35.50
C ARG A 105 1.09 20.42 -34.33
N LEU A 106 0.71 21.70 -34.32
CA LEU A 106 1.13 22.69 -33.30
C LEU A 106 0.28 22.66 -32.01
N PHE A 107 -0.94 22.09 -32.06
CA PHE A 107 -1.87 22.07 -30.92
C PHE A 107 -2.03 20.70 -30.26
N ARG A 108 -1.51 19.62 -30.86
CA ARG A 108 -1.33 18.38 -30.10
C ARG A 108 -0.27 18.67 -29.04
N HIS A 109 -0.61 18.52 -27.77
CA HIS A 109 0.34 18.44 -26.68
C HIS A 109 0.74 16.96 -26.53
N PRO A 110 1.71 16.43 -27.32
CA PRO A 110 2.10 15.02 -27.24
C PRO A 110 2.50 14.65 -25.82
N ALA A 111 3.11 15.57 -25.06
CA ALA A 111 3.52 15.33 -23.69
C ALA A 111 2.36 14.90 -22.75
N LEU A 112 1.17 15.51 -22.86
CA LEU A 112 0.03 15.14 -22.00
C LEU A 112 -0.55 13.79 -22.40
N GLN A 113 -0.68 13.53 -23.70
CA GLN A 113 -1.21 12.25 -24.21
C GLN A 113 -0.26 11.09 -23.91
N VAL A 114 1.05 11.33 -24.07
CA VAL A 114 2.12 10.40 -23.70
C VAL A 114 2.09 10.12 -22.20
N TYR A 115 2.00 11.14 -21.36
CA TYR A 115 1.89 10.97 -19.91
C TYR A 115 0.64 10.16 -19.52
N GLN A 116 -0.53 10.48 -20.07
CA GLN A 116 -1.76 9.72 -19.82
C GLN A 116 -1.64 8.26 -20.27
N ALA A 117 -1.03 8.00 -21.42
CA ALA A 117 -0.78 6.64 -21.91
C ALA A 117 0.18 5.86 -21.01
N MET A 118 1.22 6.51 -20.49
CA MET A 118 2.14 5.92 -19.51
C MET A 118 1.41 5.58 -18.20
N VAL A 119 0.60 6.50 -17.68
CA VAL A 119 -0.16 6.31 -16.43
C VAL A 119 -1.22 5.21 -16.58
N ASN A 120 -1.95 5.15 -17.68
CA ASN A 120 -2.96 4.11 -17.89
C ASN A 120 -2.35 2.70 -18.04
N GLY A 121 -1.05 2.61 -18.32
CA GLY A 121 -0.32 1.34 -18.39
C GLY A 121 0.34 0.87 -17.10
N SER A 122 0.22 1.62 -16.00
CA SER A 122 0.89 1.28 -14.73
C SER A 122 0.13 0.29 -13.85
N GLY A 123 -1.08 -0.12 -14.26
CA GLY A 123 -2.00 -0.98 -13.49
C GLY A 123 -2.36 -2.33 -14.13
N GLU A 124 -1.73 -2.70 -15.25
CA GLU A 124 -1.84 -4.03 -15.90
C GLU A 124 -0.54 -4.82 -15.70
#